data_AF-S2E131-F1
#
_entry.id   AF-S2E131-F1
#
_cell.length_a   1.000
_cell.length_b   1.000
_cell.length_c   1.000
_cell.angle_alpha   90.00
_cell.angle_beta   90.00
_cell.angle_gamma   90.00
#
_symmetry.space_group_name_H-M   'P 1'
#
loop_
_entity.id
_entity.type
_entity.pdbx_description
1 polymer ?
#
loop_
_entity_poly.entity_id
_entity_poly.type
_entity_poly.pdbx_seq_one_letter_code
_entity_poly.pdbx_strand_id
1 'polypeptide(L)'
;MNTIFEVSSKNYSDDLLLIKKSLSHMETLVGCYNGYEVSEPSSKFGWTFFQLSIKPKLQNGIEEKFADMLIKYRLNTPSQKFTKFMTDYFQSKGCDVRIKMID
;
A
#
# COMPACT_ATOMS: atom_id res chain seq x y z
N MET A 1 11.47 -1.26 -10.99
CA MET A 1 10.78 0.04 -10.86
C MET A 1 9.94 0.00 -9.61
N ASN A 2 9.78 1.11 -8.89
CA ASN A 2 8.91 1.12 -7.72
C ASN A 2 7.45 1.15 -8.19
N THR A 3 6.55 0.52 -7.45
CA THR A 3 5.12 0.74 -7.61
C THR A 3 4.71 1.97 -6.83
N ILE A 4 4.00 2.89 -7.45
CA ILE A 4 3.56 4.14 -6.84
C ILE A 4 2.04 4.14 -6.72
N PHE A 5 1.58 4.34 -5.48
CA PHE A 5 0.17 4.58 -5.19
C PHE A 5 -0.06 6.05 -4.85
N GLU A 6 -1.10 6.66 -5.42
CA GLU A 6 -1.73 7.84 -4.82
C GLU A 6 -2.69 7.37 -3.73
N VAL A 7 -2.50 7.90 -2.52
CA VAL A 7 -3.34 7.65 -1.36
C VAL A 7 -4.14 8.91 -1.05
N SER A 8 -5.45 8.77 -0.87
CA SER A 8 -6.35 9.85 -0.46
C SER A 8 -6.98 9.53 0.89
N SER A 9 -6.87 10.45 1.85
CA SER A 9 -7.35 10.29 3.22
C SER A 9 -8.14 11.53 3.67
N LYS A 10 -9.15 11.34 4.53
CA LYS A 10 -9.83 12.43 5.26
C LYS A 10 -9.25 12.66 6.66
N ASN A 11 -8.46 11.72 7.18
CA ASN A 11 -7.81 11.79 8.49
C ASN A 11 -6.33 11.40 8.37
N TYR A 12 -5.56 12.27 7.71
CA TYR A 12 -4.19 11.99 7.29
C TYR A 12 -3.28 11.49 8.41
N SER A 13 -3.32 12.14 9.57
CA SER A 13 -2.41 11.83 10.69
C SER A 13 -2.59 10.41 11.20
N ASP A 14 -3.85 9.99 11.42
CA ASP A 14 -4.17 8.66 11.94
C ASP A 14 -3.95 7.60 10.86
N ASP A 15 -4.41 7.85 9.63
CA ASP A 15 -4.24 6.91 8.51
C ASP A 15 -2.76 6.70 8.18
N LEU A 16 -1.94 7.76 8.19
CA LEU A 16 -0.50 7.65 7.95
C LEU A 16 0.17 6.79 9.01
N LEU A 17 -0.21 6.97 10.28
CA LEU A 17 0.32 6.16 11.38
C LEU A 17 -0.03 4.68 11.20
N LEU A 18 -1.29 4.38 10.84
CA LEU A 18 -1.74 3.01 10.58
C LEU A 18 -1.06 2.40 9.36
N ILE A 19 -0.91 3.15 8.27
CA ILE A 19 -0.18 2.72 7.07
C ILE A 19 1.26 2.36 7.42
N LYS A 20 1.98 3.24 8.14
CA LYS A 20 3.37 3.00 8.55
C LYS A 20 3.51 1.77 9.44
N LYS A 21 2.63 1.62 10.45
CA LYS A 21 2.61 0.42 11.31
C LYS A 21 2.35 -0.86 10.49
N SER A 22 1.41 -0.80 9.57
CA SER A 22 1.03 -1.93 8.73
C SER A 22 2.17 -2.34 7.78
N LEU A 23 2.82 -1.37 7.14
CA LEU A 23 3.95 -1.65 6.25
C LEU A 23 5.18 -2.14 7.01
N SER A 24 5.46 -1.62 8.22
CA SER A 24 6.54 -2.13 9.08
C SER A 24 6.31 -3.59 9.50
N HIS A 25 5.05 -3.95 9.80
CA HIS A 25 4.70 -5.35 10.03
C HIS A 25 4.89 -6.19 8.76
N MET A 26 4.49 -5.68 7.59
CA MET A 26 4.68 -6.38 6.32
C MET A 26 6.16 -6.62 6.00
N GLU A 27 7.00 -5.60 6.17
CA GLU A 27 8.45 -5.68 6.04
C GLU A 27 9.04 -6.79 6.91
N THR A 28 8.63 -6.87 8.17
CA THR A 28 9.03 -7.95 9.10
C THR A 28 8.61 -9.31 8.58
N LEU A 29 7.36 -9.44 8.09
CA LEU A 29 6.83 -10.70 7.57
C LEU A 29 7.61 -11.22 6.36
N VAL A 30 8.12 -10.33 5.50
CA VAL A 30 8.83 -10.69 4.27
C VAL A 30 10.35 -10.57 4.40
N GLY A 31 10.89 -10.28 5.60
CA GLY A 31 12.33 -10.14 5.82
C GLY A 31 12.96 -8.96 5.06
N CYS A 32 12.20 -7.88 4.84
CA CYS A 32 12.62 -6.66 4.18
C CYS A 32 12.75 -5.51 5.18
N TYR A 33 13.50 -4.47 4.82
CA TYR A 33 13.61 -3.21 5.57
C TYR A 33 13.73 -2.05 4.57
N ASN A 34 13.19 -0.87 4.93
CA ASN A 34 13.20 0.33 4.10
C ASN A 34 12.62 0.08 2.69
N GLY A 35 11.54 -0.69 2.63
CA GLY A 35 10.85 -1.17 1.44
C GLY A 35 9.82 -0.21 0.88
N TYR A 36 9.58 0.92 1.52
CA TYR A 36 8.63 1.93 1.03
C TYR A 36 9.05 3.36 1.40
N GLU A 37 8.50 4.33 0.66
CA GLU A 37 8.67 5.76 0.90
C GLU A 37 7.32 6.47 0.81
N VAL A 38 7.15 7.54 1.58
CA VAL A 38 5.93 8.37 1.60
C VAL A 38 6.32 9.78 1.21
N SER A 39 5.63 10.36 0.22
CA SER A 39 5.87 11.73 -0.22
C SER A 39 5.32 12.76 0.76
N GLU A 40 5.68 14.02 0.53
CA GLU A 40 4.98 15.13 1.17
C GLU A 40 3.48 15.11 0.80
N PRO A 41 2.60 15.44 1.75
CA PRO A 41 1.16 15.50 1.52
C PRO A 41 0.74 16.80 0.83
N SER A 42 -0.35 16.74 0.07
CA SER A 42 -1.06 17.88 -0.50
C SER A 42 -2.52 17.85 -0.07
N SER A 43 -3.04 18.96 0.47
CA SER A 43 -4.41 19.05 0.98
C SER A 43 -5.31 19.81 0.01
N LYS A 44 -6.47 19.24 -0.34
CA LYS A 44 -7.45 19.86 -1.24
C LYS A 44 -8.87 19.39 -0.91
N PHE A 45 -9.80 20.33 -0.75
CA PHE A 45 -11.24 20.07 -0.52
C PHE A 45 -11.55 19.05 0.60
N GLY A 46 -10.90 19.18 1.76
CA GLY A 46 -11.13 18.29 2.91
C GLY A 46 -10.51 16.89 2.77
N TRP A 47 -9.69 16.68 1.74
CA TRP A 47 -8.89 15.49 1.53
C TRP A 47 -7.40 15.81 1.56
N THR A 48 -6.61 14.85 2.02
CA THR A 48 -5.15 14.87 1.91
C THR A 48 -4.72 13.78 0.94
N PHE A 49 -3.84 14.14 0.02
CA PHE A 49 -3.29 13.28 -1.02
C PHE A 49 -1.78 13.13 -0.80
N PHE A 50 -1.26 11.93 -0.92
CA PHE A 50 0.18 11.67 -0.84
C PHE A 50 0.53 10.42 -1.64
N GLN A 51 1.78 10.30 -2.04
CA GLN A 51 2.28 9.14 -2.75
C GLN A 51 2.91 8.14 -1.78
N LEU A 52 2.62 6.86 -2.00
CA LEU A 52 3.27 5.74 -1.37
C LEU A 52 4.04 4.96 -2.45
N SER A 53 5.37 5.01 -2.38
CA SER A 53 6.26 4.27 -3.27
C SER A 53 6.67 2.96 -2.61
N ILE A 54 6.35 1.82 -3.23
CA ILE A 54 6.75 0.48 -2.81
C ILE A 54 7.95 0.03 -3.65
N LYS A 55 9.05 -0.29 -2.98
CA LYS A 55 10.27 -0.76 -3.65
C LYS A 55 10.10 -2.22 -4.09
N PRO A 56 10.75 -2.64 -5.19
CA PRO A 56 10.64 -4.00 -5.72
C PRO A 56 10.86 -5.10 -4.68
N LYS A 57 11.81 -4.91 -3.75
CA LYS A 57 12.10 -5.91 -2.72
C LYS A 57 10.89 -6.19 -1.80
N LEU A 58 10.15 -5.15 -1.42
CA LEU A 58 8.96 -5.31 -0.58
C LEU A 58 7.81 -5.90 -1.40
N GLN A 59 7.59 -5.41 -2.63
CA GLN A 59 6.56 -5.95 -3.51
C GLN A 59 6.79 -7.44 -3.79
N ASN A 60 7.97 -7.83 -4.25
CA ASN A 60 8.30 -9.23 -4.56
C ASN A 60 8.15 -10.11 -3.31
N GLY A 61 8.61 -9.65 -2.14
CA GLY A 61 8.45 -10.39 -0.90
C GLY A 61 6.98 -10.60 -0.51
N ILE A 62 6.11 -9.60 -0.76
CA ILE A 62 4.67 -9.73 -0.57
C ILE A 62 4.08 -10.72 -1.59
N GLU A 63 4.43 -10.59 -2.86
CA GLU A 63 3.92 -11.43 -3.95
C GLU A 63 4.28 -12.91 -3.74
N GLU A 64 5.51 -13.18 -3.29
CA GLU A 64 5.98 -14.53 -2.94
C GLU A 64 5.28 -15.06 -1.69
N LYS A 65 5.27 -14.29 -0.59
CA LYS A 65 4.72 -14.74 0.70
C LYS A 65 3.21 -14.96 0.65
N PHE A 66 2.50 -14.17 -0.16
CA PHE A 66 1.04 -14.17 -0.23
C PHE A 66 0.52 -14.65 -1.60
N ALA A 67 1.31 -15.41 -2.35
CA ALA A 67 0.93 -15.94 -3.66
C ALA A 67 -0.45 -16.64 -3.63
N ASP A 68 -0.68 -17.51 -2.63
CA ASP A 68 -1.94 -18.24 -2.43
C ASP A 68 -3.15 -17.32 -2.17
N MET A 69 -2.91 -16.13 -1.62
CA MET A 69 -3.96 -15.13 -1.44
C MET A 69 -4.17 -14.33 -2.72
N LEU A 70 -3.08 -13.95 -3.40
CA LEU A 70 -3.11 -13.18 -4.64
C LEU A 70 -3.85 -13.92 -5.78
N ILE A 71 -3.70 -15.25 -5.87
CA ILE A 71 -4.40 -16.06 -6.87
C ILE A 71 -5.93 -16.03 -6.70
N LYS A 72 -6.44 -15.73 -5.48
CA LYS A 72 -7.89 -15.66 -5.21
C LYS A 72 -8.53 -14.41 -5.78
N TYR A 73 -7.75 -13.36 -6.07
CA TYR A 73 -8.25 -12.19 -6.78
C TYR A 73 -8.52 -12.52 -8.25
N ARG A 74 -9.80 -12.47 -8.64
CA ARG A 74 -10.26 -12.65 -10.03
C ARG A 74 -10.06 -11.37 -10.86
N LEU A 75 -8.83 -10.86 -10.87
CA LEU A 75 -8.41 -9.68 -11.64
C LEU A 75 -7.44 -10.09 -12.74
N ASN A 76 -7.40 -9.30 -13.82
CA ASN A 76 -6.76 -9.71 -15.07
C ASN A 76 -5.24 -9.52 -15.04
N THR A 77 -4.72 -8.56 -14.28
CA THR A 77 -3.28 -8.27 -14.26
C THR A 77 -2.67 -8.42 -12.86
N PRO A 78 -1.38 -8.80 -12.74
CA PRO A 78 -0.68 -8.85 -11.45
C PRO A 78 -0.76 -7.52 -10.70
N SER A 79 -0.58 -6.40 -11.38
CA SER A 79 -0.65 -5.06 -10.80
C SER A 79 -2.04 -4.74 -10.22
N GLN A 80 -3.13 -5.18 -10.88
CA GLN A 80 -4.48 -5.04 -10.34
C GLN A 80 -4.68 -5.89 -9.09
N LYS A 81 -4.17 -7.14 -9.09
CA LYS A 81 -4.23 -8.04 -7.92
C LYS A 81 -3.45 -7.45 -6.74
N PHE A 82 -2.24 -6.96 -6.97
CA PHE A 82 -1.41 -6.32 -5.95
C PHE A 82 -2.07 -5.06 -5.40
N THR A 83 -2.59 -4.18 -6.28
CA THR A 83 -3.34 -2.99 -5.85
C THR A 83 -4.52 -3.37 -4.96
N LYS A 84 -5.32 -4.38 -5.36
CA LYS A 84 -6.47 -4.82 -4.58
C LYS A 84 -6.06 -5.43 -3.25
N PHE A 85 -5.00 -6.24 -3.23
CA PHE A 85 -4.41 -6.78 -2.01
C PHE A 85 -4.01 -5.66 -1.04
N MET A 86 -3.30 -4.63 -1.52
CA MET A 86 -2.89 -3.50 -0.69
C MET A 86 -4.10 -2.73 -0.14
N THR A 87 -5.14 -2.52 -0.96
CA THR A 87 -6.39 -1.89 -0.51
C THR A 87 -7.02 -2.68 0.63
N ASP A 88 -7.19 -3.99 0.44
CA ASP A 88 -7.82 -4.86 1.42
C ASP A 88 -6.99 -4.98 2.70
N TYR A 89 -5.66 -5.02 2.54
CA TYR A 89 -4.74 -5.05 3.65
C TYR A 89 -4.90 -3.80 4.51
N PHE A 90 -4.84 -2.59 3.94
CA PHE A 90 -5.00 -1.36 4.70
C PHE A 90 -6.38 -1.25 5.36
N GLN A 91 -7.45 -1.63 4.65
CA GLN A 91 -8.80 -1.67 5.23
C GLN A 91 -8.89 -2.64 6.41
N SER A 92 -8.26 -3.82 6.32
CA SER A 92 -8.21 -4.79 7.42
C SER A 92 -7.43 -4.29 8.65
N LYS A 93 -6.61 -3.24 8.49
CA LYS A 93 -5.86 -2.56 9.56
C LYS A 93 -6.57 -1.32 10.11
N GLY A 94 -7.76 -1.02 9.59
CA GLY A 94 -8.58 0.10 10.01
C GLY A 94 -8.26 1.43 9.32
N CYS A 95 -7.46 1.42 8.25
CA CYS A 95 -7.22 2.63 7.45
C CYS A 95 -8.45 2.93 6.57
N ASP A 96 -9.02 4.14 6.70
CA ASP A 96 -10.10 4.61 5.82
C ASP A 96 -9.52 5.45 4.67
N VAL A 97 -8.78 4.77 3.79
CA VAL A 97 -8.07 5.40 2.67
C VAL A 97 -8.52 4.86 1.33
N ARG A 98 -8.42 5.72 0.31
CA ARG A 98 -8.52 5.32 -1.09
C ARG A 98 -7.12 5.23 -1.66
N ILE A 99 -6.79 4.13 -2.33
CA ILE A 99 -5.51 3.98 -3.02
C ILE A 99 -5.74 3.74 -4.51
N LYS A 100 -4.87 4.32 -5.33
CA LYS A 100 -4.85 4.14 -6.78
C LYS A 100 -3.41 3.97 -7.24
N MET A 101 -3.12 2.92 -7.98
CA MET A 101 -1.82 2.76 -8.63
C MET A 101 -1.69 3.79 -9.76
N ILE A 102 -0.58 4.52 -9.77
CA ILE A 102 -0.28 5.57 -10.75
C ILE A 102 0.99 5.28 -11.56
N ASP A 103 1.84 4.38 -11.09
CA ASP A 103 3.05 3.88 -11.78
C ASP A 103 3.45 2.49 -11.24
#